data_AF-A0A7S2IJ31-F1
#
_entry.id   AF-A0A7S2IJ31-F1
#
_cell.length_a   1.000
_cell.length_b   1.000
_cell.length_c   1.000
_cell.angle_alpha   90.00
_cell.angle_beta   90.00
_cell.angle_gamma   90.00
#
_symmetry.space_group_name_H-M   'P 1'
#
loop_
_entity.id
_entity.type
_entity.pdbx_description
1 polymer ?
#
loop_
_entity_poly.entity_id
_entity_poly.type
_entity_poly.pdbx_seq_one_letter_code
_entity_poly.pdbx_strand_id
1 'polypeptide(L)'
;CLLLILMTAGAVSADPIRLHPANPRYFMWNGKPLALVTSTEHFGAVINLDFDYKPYLDTLASNGFTLTQAWTGAYVEPDSDAGVYNTLDPAADKFIAPW
;
A
#
# COMPACT_ATOMS: atom_id res chain seq x y z
N CYS A 1 -4.53 -14.68 -49.38
CA CYS A 1 -4.03 -13.48 -48.69
C CYS A 1 -4.65 -13.46 -47.30
N LEU A 2 -3.98 -14.03 -46.29
CA LEU A 2 -4.49 -14.12 -44.93
C LEU A 2 -3.80 -13.02 -44.11
N LEU A 3 -4.57 -12.00 -43.71
CA LEU A 3 -4.06 -10.89 -42.90
C LEU A 3 -4.04 -11.34 -41.42
N LEU A 4 -2.86 -11.47 -40.84
CA LEU A 4 -2.69 -11.74 -39.41
C LEU A 4 -2.75 -10.39 -38.67
N ILE A 5 -3.79 -10.14 -37.87
CA ILE A 5 -3.87 -8.97 -37.01
C ILE A 5 -3.09 -9.30 -35.73
N LEU A 6 -1.91 -8.71 -35.57
CA LEU A 6 -1.12 -8.80 -34.35
C LEU A 6 -1.70 -7.82 -33.32
N MET A 7 -2.47 -8.30 -32.35
CA MET A 7 -2.86 -7.50 -31.20
C MET A 7 -1.64 -7.32 -30.28
N THR A 8 -0.95 -6.18 -30.41
CA THR A 8 0.02 -5.77 -29.40
C THR A 8 -0.76 -5.32 -28.17
N ALA A 9 -0.80 -6.17 -27.14
CA ALA A 9 -1.18 -5.75 -25.81
C ALA A 9 -0.19 -4.68 -25.36
N GLY A 10 -0.59 -3.40 -25.42
CA GLY A 10 0.22 -2.31 -24.89
C GLY A 10 0.38 -2.53 -23.39
N ALA A 11 1.59 -2.84 -22.96
CA ALA A 11 1.90 -2.78 -21.54
C ALA A 11 1.60 -1.36 -21.07
N VAL A 12 0.60 -1.20 -20.20
CA VAL A 12 0.40 0.05 -19.47
C VAL A 12 1.58 0.14 -18.51
N SER A 13 2.68 0.74 -18.98
CA SER A 13 3.75 1.18 -18.10
C SER A 13 3.13 2.25 -17.21
N ALA A 14 2.75 1.89 -15.99
CA ALA A 14 2.35 2.88 -14.99
C ALA A 14 3.56 3.81 -14.78
N ASP A 15 3.35 5.11 -14.98
CA ASP A 15 4.42 6.08 -14.81
C ASP A 15 4.91 6.03 -13.36
N PRO A 16 6.23 6.04 -13.11
CA PRO A 16 6.75 6.17 -11.76
C PRO A 16 6.20 7.43 -11.08
N ILE A 17 5.94 7.34 -9.78
CA ILE A 17 5.67 8.53 -8.97
C ILE A 17 6.91 9.43 -9.04
N ARG A 18 6.70 10.71 -9.38
CA ARG A 18 7.77 11.71 -9.52
C ARG A 18 7.32 13.07 -9.01
N LEU A 19 8.24 13.99 -8.75
CA LEU A 19 7.87 15.36 -8.38
C LEU A 19 7.15 16.08 -9.53
N HIS A 20 6.20 16.94 -9.18
CA HIS A 20 5.46 17.75 -10.15
C HIS A 20 6.39 18.84 -10.74
N PRO A 21 6.52 18.93 -12.07
CA PRO A 21 7.56 19.74 -12.71
C PRO A 21 7.41 21.25 -12.49
N ALA A 22 6.17 21.74 -12.36
CA ALA A 22 5.90 23.16 -12.10
C ALA A 22 5.73 23.52 -10.61
N ASN A 23 5.58 22.52 -9.72
CA ASN A 23 5.41 22.75 -8.28
C ASN A 23 5.92 21.53 -7.50
N PRO A 24 7.19 21.52 -7.08
CA PRO A 24 7.83 20.34 -6.49
C PRO A 24 7.30 19.95 -5.09
N ARG A 25 6.28 20.65 -4.57
CA ARG A 25 5.58 20.26 -3.33
C ARG A 25 4.55 19.14 -3.53
N TYR A 26 4.21 18.83 -4.78
CA TYR A 26 3.28 17.76 -5.14
C TYR A 26 3.97 16.68 -5.97
N PHE A 27 3.38 15.50 -6.02
CA PHE A 27 3.80 14.42 -6.91
C PHE A 27 2.97 14.39 -8.20
N MET A 28 3.42 13.59 -9.16
CA MET A 28 2.73 13.23 -10.39
C MET A 28 2.67 11.71 -10.48
N TRP A 29 1.52 11.19 -10.86
CA TRP A 29 1.30 9.77 -11.16
C TRP A 29 0.28 9.62 -12.28
N ASN A 30 0.59 8.79 -13.30
CA ASN A 30 -0.25 8.60 -14.48
C ASN A 30 -0.77 9.90 -15.11
N GLY A 31 0.13 10.87 -15.30
CA GLY A 31 -0.18 12.17 -15.89
C GLY A 31 -1.02 13.12 -15.02
N LYS A 32 -1.31 12.78 -13.76
CA LYS A 32 -2.12 13.61 -12.84
C LYS A 32 -1.33 14.04 -11.60
N PRO A 33 -1.57 15.25 -11.06
CA PRO A 33 -1.06 15.64 -9.76
C PRO A 33 -1.55 14.68 -8.66
N LEU A 34 -0.67 14.37 -7.72
CA LEU A 34 -0.91 13.44 -6.62
C LEU A 34 -0.46 14.06 -5.29
N ALA A 35 -1.35 14.05 -4.31
CA ALA A 35 -1.00 14.23 -2.90
C ALA A 35 -1.00 12.85 -2.23
N LEU A 36 -0.01 12.57 -1.38
CA LEU A 36 0.04 11.34 -0.59
C LEU A 36 -0.70 11.59 0.73
N VAL A 37 -1.84 10.92 0.90
CA VAL A 37 -2.72 11.08 2.06
C VAL A 37 -3.20 9.69 2.49
N THR A 38 -3.23 9.44 3.79
CA THR A 38 -3.65 8.16 4.38
C THR A 38 -4.29 8.36 5.74
N SER A 39 -5.06 7.35 6.18
CA SER A 39 -5.36 7.08 7.59
C SER A 39 -4.58 5.83 8.00
N THR A 40 -3.57 6.01 8.83
CA THR A 40 -2.60 4.95 9.14
C THR A 40 -3.07 4.14 10.33
N GLU A 41 -3.24 2.84 10.14
CA GLU A 41 -3.20 1.84 11.21
C GLU A 41 -1.74 1.57 11.59
N HIS A 42 -1.44 1.06 12.79
CA HIS A 42 -0.09 0.99 13.38
C HIS A 42 0.88 0.04 12.63
N PHE A 43 1.16 0.32 11.35
CA PHE A 43 2.10 -0.31 10.40
C PHE A 43 2.06 -1.85 10.27
N GLY A 44 1.27 -2.54 11.08
CA GLY A 44 1.13 -3.98 11.13
C GLY A 44 -0.04 -4.52 10.32
N ALA A 45 -0.85 -3.63 9.73
CA ALA A 45 -2.12 -3.96 9.07
C ALA A 45 -2.00 -5.10 8.05
N VAL A 46 -0.91 -5.20 7.29
CA VAL A 46 -0.72 -6.24 6.25
C VAL A 46 0.25 -7.35 6.63
N ILE A 47 0.79 -7.31 7.85
CA ILE A 47 1.73 -8.31 8.38
C ILE A 47 1.18 -9.11 9.56
N ASN A 48 -0.01 -8.75 10.06
CA ASN A 48 -0.67 -9.40 11.18
C ASN A 48 -1.96 -10.08 10.70
N LEU A 49 -1.99 -11.41 10.75
CA LEU A 49 -3.13 -12.23 10.32
C LEU A 49 -4.39 -12.05 11.18
N ASP A 50 -4.25 -11.51 12.40
CA ASP A 50 -5.40 -11.20 13.24
C ASP A 50 -6.00 -9.81 12.93
N PHE A 51 -5.39 -9.05 12.03
CA PHE A 51 -5.97 -7.82 11.49
C PHE A 51 -6.64 -8.08 10.14
N ASP A 52 -7.94 -7.75 10.02
CA ASP A 52 -8.64 -7.86 8.74
C ASP A 52 -8.29 -6.69 7.82
N TYR A 53 -7.20 -6.85 7.08
CA TYR A 53 -6.66 -5.81 6.20
C TYR A 53 -7.55 -5.49 4.99
N LYS A 54 -8.45 -6.40 4.58
CA LYS A 54 -9.31 -6.20 3.42
C LYS A 54 -10.27 -5.02 3.61
N PRO A 55 -11.16 -5.02 4.63
CA PRO A 55 -12.03 -3.88 4.89
C PRO A 55 -11.24 -2.61 5.23
N TYR A 56 -10.05 -2.72 5.85
CA TYR A 56 -9.17 -1.57 6.07
C TYR A 56 -8.74 -0.91 4.75
N LEU A 57 -8.16 -1.68 3.82
CA LEU A 57 -7.70 -1.17 2.53
C LEU A 57 -8.88 -0.72 1.64
N ASP A 58 -10.01 -1.41 1.68
CA ASP A 58 -11.23 -1.00 0.98
C ASP A 58 -11.78 0.33 1.54
N THR A 59 -11.71 0.52 2.85
CA THR A 59 -12.07 1.79 3.50
C THR A 59 -11.13 2.90 3.06
N LEU A 60 -9.81 2.65 3.00
CA LEU A 60 -8.86 3.63 2.51
C LEU A 60 -9.17 4.05 1.06
N ALA A 61 -9.37 3.06 0.18
CA ALA A 61 -9.66 3.27 -1.23
C ALA A 61 -10.98 4.03 -1.43
N SER A 62 -12.05 3.65 -0.72
CA SER A 62 -13.38 4.29 -0.85
C SER A 62 -13.40 5.74 -0.36
N ASN A 63 -12.52 6.12 0.56
CA ASN A 63 -12.35 7.51 1.02
C ASN A 63 -11.36 8.31 0.16
N GLY A 64 -10.79 7.72 -0.89
CA GLY A 64 -9.87 8.40 -1.79
C GLY A 64 -8.47 8.63 -1.20
N PHE A 65 -8.07 7.85 -0.19
CA PHE A 65 -6.69 7.84 0.27
C PHE A 65 -5.77 7.25 -0.80
N THR A 66 -4.56 7.76 -0.87
CA THR A 66 -3.61 7.51 -1.98
C THR A 66 -2.36 6.75 -1.54
N LEU A 67 -2.27 6.45 -0.25
CA LEU A 67 -1.14 5.78 0.38
C LEU A 67 -1.66 4.86 1.48
N THR A 68 -0.90 3.80 1.76
CA THR A 68 -0.88 3.10 3.05
C THR A 68 0.59 2.81 3.39
N GLN A 69 0.90 2.52 4.65
CA GLN A 69 2.26 2.31 5.13
C GLN A 69 2.34 0.98 5.88
N ALA A 70 3.44 0.26 5.72
CA ALA A 70 3.69 -1.00 6.42
C ALA A 70 5.18 -1.13 6.75
N TRP A 71 5.50 -1.84 7.83
CA TRP A 71 6.88 -2.28 8.04
C TRP A 71 7.23 -3.41 7.08
N THR A 72 8.50 -3.42 6.68
CA THR A 72 9.06 -4.48 5.84
C THR A 72 9.35 -5.76 6.63
N GLY A 73 8.62 -6.06 7.71
CA GLY A 73 8.62 -7.35 8.41
C GLY A 73 9.94 -7.77 9.07
N ALA A 74 11.02 -7.00 8.91
CA ALA A 74 12.27 -7.15 9.65
C ALA A 74 12.13 -6.71 11.12
N TYR A 75 11.00 -6.12 11.46
CA TYR A 75 10.68 -5.61 12.79
C TYR A 75 9.20 -5.86 13.09
N VAL A 76 8.97 -6.41 14.28
CA VAL A 76 7.71 -6.42 15.01
C VAL A 76 8.00 -5.89 16.40
N GLU A 77 7.03 -5.22 17.01
CA GLU A 77 7.22 -4.73 18.36
C GLU A 77 7.24 -5.89 19.36
N PRO A 78 8.07 -5.82 20.41
CA PRO A 78 8.01 -6.79 21.50
C PRO A 78 6.72 -6.61 22.29
N ASP A 79 6.18 -7.72 22.84
CA ASP A 79 5.01 -7.85 23.72
C ASP A 79 5.12 -7.03 25.01
N SER A 80 5.14 -5.71 24.85
CA SER A 80 5.44 -4.72 25.88
C SER A 80 4.24 -3.84 26.21
N ASP A 81 3.18 -3.91 25.41
CA ASP A 81 1.93 -3.18 25.60
C ASP A 81 0.75 -4.15 25.84
N ALA A 82 0.77 -4.85 26.97
CA ALA A 82 -0.26 -5.81 27.40
C ALA A 82 -1.68 -5.22 27.60
N GLY A 83 -1.95 -3.98 27.19
CA GLY A 83 -3.20 -3.26 27.46
C GLY A 83 -3.96 -2.72 26.24
N VAL A 84 -3.33 -2.55 25.07
CA VAL A 84 -3.98 -1.97 23.87
C VAL A 84 -3.67 -2.86 22.66
N TYR A 85 -4.68 -3.12 21.83
CA TYR A 85 -4.49 -3.87 20.59
C TYR A 85 -3.47 -3.16 19.69
N ASN A 86 -2.42 -3.89 19.33
CA ASN A 86 -1.31 -3.39 18.53
C ASN A 86 -1.15 -4.23 17.28
N THR A 87 -1.37 -3.64 16.10
CA THR A 87 -1.22 -4.37 14.84
C THR A 87 0.23 -4.78 14.56
N LEU A 88 1.23 -4.06 15.08
CA LEU A 88 2.67 -4.32 14.88
C LEU A 88 3.26 -5.38 15.84
N ASP A 89 2.45 -5.88 16.77
CA ASP A 89 2.80 -6.95 17.71
C ASP A 89 1.89 -8.17 17.46
N PRO A 90 2.08 -8.89 16.34
CA PRO A 90 1.29 -10.07 16.03
C PRO A 90 1.61 -11.20 17.02
N ALA A 91 0.57 -11.93 17.44
CA ALA A 91 0.76 -13.14 18.22
C ALA A 91 1.63 -14.17 17.48
N ALA A 92 2.13 -15.15 18.23
CA ALA A 92 2.82 -16.30 17.66
C ALA A 92 1.99 -16.93 16.52
N ASP A 93 2.64 -17.24 15.41
CA ASP A 93 2.03 -17.78 14.17
C ASP A 93 1.05 -16.86 13.44
N LYS A 94 0.93 -15.58 13.85
CA LYS A 94 0.08 -14.58 13.18
C LYS A 94 0.87 -13.58 12.36
N PHE A 95 2.17 -13.52 12.55
CA PHE A 95 3.04 -12.73 11.70
C PHE A 95 3.15 -13.33 10.29
N ILE A 96 2.96 -12.50 9.27
CA ILE A 96 3.26 -12.80 7.88
C ILE A 96 4.12 -11.69 7.27
N ALA A 97 5.13 -12.06 6.49
CA ALA A 97 5.85 -11.13 5.63
C ALA A 97 5.93 -11.72 4.21
N PRO A 98 5.59 -10.96 3.16
CA PRO A 98 5.49 -11.44 1.79
C PRO A 98 6.80 -11.36 1.00
N TRP A 99 7.95 -11.17 1.67
CA TRP A 99 9.29 -11.14 1.07
C TRP A 99 10.24 -12.07 1.81
#